data_AF-A0A8X6GJR2-F1
#
_entry.id   AF-A0A8X6GJR2-F1
#
_cell.length_a   1.000
_cell.length_b   1.000
_cell.length_c   1.000
_cell.angle_alpha   90.00
_cell.angle_beta   90.00
_cell.angle_gamma   90.00
#
_symmetry.space_group_name_H-M   'P 1'
#
loop_
_entity.id
_entity.type
_entity.pdbx_description
1 polymer ?
#
loop_
_entity_poly.entity_id
_entity_poly.type
_entity_poly.pdbx_seq_one_letter_code
_entity_poly.pdbx_strand_id
1 'polypeptide(L)'
;MTYDWSEPRITTDEVAEELGISHERAQNIIHDFLQYRKVSARWVPRQLTSTHQEQRMAVSLEHLVRYHEDGNDFLFRIVTGDETWIHHFTPESKAASIEWKHPSSPVRKKFKTTPSAARNGSLNTESLSTALFKASGKLIMYLIYCNVYEL
;
A
#
# COMPACT_ATOMS: atom_id res chain seq x y z
N MET A 1 33.64 4.82 -13.28
CA MET A 1 32.29 4.22 -13.41
C MET A 1 31.32 5.28 -12.97
N THR A 2 30.43 5.76 -13.84
CA THR A 2 29.47 6.81 -13.48
C THR A 2 28.21 6.15 -12.97
N TYR A 3 27.99 6.17 -11.65
CA TYR A 3 26.72 5.74 -11.06
C TYR A 3 25.61 6.74 -11.45
N ASP A 4 24.50 6.20 -11.92
CA ASP A 4 23.28 6.97 -12.19
C ASP A 4 22.65 7.36 -10.84
N TRP A 5 22.75 8.65 -10.47
CA TRP A 5 22.15 9.23 -9.27
C TRP A 5 20.61 9.11 -9.23
N SER A 6 19.98 8.55 -10.27
CA SER A 6 18.58 8.14 -10.31
C SER A 6 18.26 6.90 -9.45
N GLU A 7 19.27 6.14 -8.98
CA GLU A 7 19.04 4.92 -8.20
C GLU A 7 18.62 5.26 -6.74
N PRO A 8 17.36 5.04 -6.32
CA PRO A 8 16.82 5.54 -5.04
C PRO A 8 17.29 4.76 -3.80
N ARG A 9 18.25 3.86 -3.96
CA ARG A 9 18.67 2.87 -2.95
C ARG A 9 20.08 3.11 -2.39
N ILE A 10 20.71 4.21 -2.78
CA ILE A 10 22.04 4.55 -2.31
C ILE A 10 22.01 4.72 -0.78
N THR A 11 22.89 3.99 -0.11
CA THR A 11 23.08 4.05 1.34
C THR A 11 23.99 5.20 1.73
N THR A 12 23.88 5.66 2.97
CA THR A 12 24.77 6.73 3.48
C THR A 12 26.23 6.28 3.50
N ASP A 13 26.49 4.98 3.68
CA ASP A 13 27.83 4.38 3.60
C ASP A 13 28.40 4.44 2.18
N GLU A 14 27.61 4.09 1.15
CA GLU A 14 28.04 4.21 -0.26
C GLU A 14 28.36 5.67 -0.63
N VAL A 15 27.57 6.64 -0.14
CA VAL A 15 27.87 8.08 -0.34
C VAL A 15 29.16 8.49 0.37
N ALA A 16 29.39 7.99 1.58
CA ALA A 16 30.58 8.30 2.36
C ALA A 16 31.85 7.73 1.71
N GLU A 17 31.78 6.50 1.21
CA GLU A 17 32.88 5.83 0.50
C GLU A 17 33.21 6.55 -0.82
N GLU A 18 32.20 6.88 -1.64
CA GLU A 18 32.40 7.55 -2.92
C GLU A 18 33.00 8.96 -2.77
N LEU A 19 32.55 9.71 -1.75
CA LEU A 19 33.03 11.07 -1.50
C LEU A 19 34.29 11.11 -0.62
N GLY A 20 34.76 9.97 -0.10
CA GLY A 20 35.90 9.89 0.81
C GLY A 20 35.70 10.71 2.10
N ILE A 21 34.46 10.81 2.59
CA ILE A 21 34.10 11.57 3.79
C ILE A 21 33.63 10.64 4.91
N SER A 22 33.53 11.15 6.13
CA SER A 22 32.95 10.38 7.23
C SER A 22 31.44 10.17 7.01
N HIS A 23 30.93 9.02 7.47
CA HIS A 23 29.50 8.68 7.44
C HIS A 23 28.61 9.79 8.04
N GLU A 24 29.02 10.36 9.17
CA GLU A 24 28.29 11.47 9.82
C GLU A 24 28.20 12.71 8.92
N ARG A 25 29.29 13.04 8.22
CA ARG A 25 29.31 14.18 7.30
C ARG A 25 28.45 13.92 6.06
N ALA A 26 28.46 12.70 5.54
CA ALA A 26 27.54 12.28 4.48
C ALA A 26 26.07 12.38 4.95
N GLN A 27 25.76 11.91 6.16
CA GLN A 27 24.41 11.99 6.74
C GLN A 27 23.94 13.43 6.89
N ASN A 28 24.77 14.32 7.43
CA ASN A 28 24.44 15.74 7.60
C ASN A 28 24.21 16.43 6.26
N ILE A 29 25.04 16.14 5.24
CA ILE A 29 24.85 16.68 3.89
C ILE A 29 23.52 16.20 3.30
N ILE A 30 23.22 14.91 3.37
CA ILE A 30 21.99 14.32 2.83
C ILE A 30 20.76 14.89 3.55
N HIS A 31 20.77 14.94 4.88
CA HIS A 31 19.60 15.29 5.67
C HIS A 31 19.40 16.81 5.84
N ASP A 32 20.47 17.55 6.18
CA ASP A 32 20.34 18.96 6.59
C ASP A 32 20.59 19.93 5.44
N PHE A 33 21.54 19.63 4.54
CA PHE A 33 21.85 20.49 3.41
C PHE A 33 21.00 20.18 2.18
N LEU A 34 20.85 18.90 1.84
CA LEU A 34 20.07 18.44 0.70
C LEU A 34 18.60 18.15 1.04
N GLN A 35 18.24 18.10 2.33
CA GLN A 35 16.86 17.90 2.81
C GLN A 35 16.24 16.56 2.38
N TYR A 36 17.06 15.55 2.10
CA TYR A 36 16.59 14.19 1.84
C TYR A 36 16.21 13.49 3.14
N ARG A 37 15.11 12.75 3.11
CA ARG A 37 14.59 11.99 4.25
C ARG A 37 14.41 10.53 3.90
N LYS A 38 14.70 9.65 4.86
CA LYS A 38 14.43 8.23 4.71
C LYS A 38 12.94 7.95 4.83
N VAL A 39 12.31 7.39 3.79
CA VAL A 39 10.95 6.87 3.84
C VAL A 39 10.86 5.45 3.30
N SER A 40 9.99 4.65 3.89
CA SER A 40 9.60 3.38 3.27
C SER A 40 8.75 3.61 2.03
N ALA A 41 9.00 2.81 0.98
CA ALA A 41 8.09 2.73 -0.16
C ALA A 41 6.68 2.33 0.29
N ARG A 42 5.65 2.89 -0.36
CA ARG A 42 4.25 2.51 -0.07
C ARG A 42 3.93 1.19 -0.76
N TRP A 43 3.34 0.26 -0.01
CA TRP A 43 2.81 -0.99 -0.56
C TRP A 43 1.54 -0.71 -1.37
N VAL A 44 1.53 -1.16 -2.62
CA VAL A 44 0.40 -1.05 -3.54
C VAL A 44 0.02 -2.46 -4.02
N PRO A 45 -1.27 -2.85 -4.04
CA PRO A 45 -1.66 -4.21 -4.38
C PRO A 45 -1.20 -4.70 -5.76
N ARG A 46 -1.26 -3.86 -6.79
CA ARG A 46 -0.89 -4.26 -8.16
C ARG A 46 -0.49 -3.06 -9.01
N GLN A 47 0.41 -3.29 -9.96
CA GLN A 47 0.69 -2.32 -11.02
C GLN A 47 -0.45 -2.33 -12.02
N LEU A 48 -1.14 -1.21 -12.15
CA LEU A 48 -2.23 -1.07 -13.12
C LEU A 48 -1.66 -0.74 -14.49
N THR A 49 -2.13 -1.44 -15.52
CA THR A 49 -1.91 -1.06 -16.92
C THR A 49 -2.73 0.20 -17.24
N SER A 50 -2.40 0.91 -18.32
CA SER A 50 -3.16 2.09 -18.77
C SER A 50 -4.65 1.79 -18.92
N THR A 51 -4.99 0.68 -19.58
CA THR A 51 -6.39 0.24 -19.75
C THR A 51 -7.12 0.03 -18.43
N HIS A 52 -6.48 -0.59 -17.42
CA HIS A 52 -7.10 -0.75 -16.10
C HIS A 52 -7.30 0.60 -15.38
N GLN A 53 -6.42 1.58 -15.63
CA GLN A 53 -6.56 2.92 -15.04
C GLN A 53 -7.74 3.66 -15.68
N GLU A 54 -7.86 3.62 -17.00
CA GLU A 54 -8.97 4.20 -17.75
C GLU A 54 -10.31 3.60 -17.33
N GLN A 55 -10.41 2.27 -17.27
CA GLN A 55 -11.62 1.58 -16.83
C GLN A 55 -12.01 1.97 -15.40
N ARG A 56 -11.04 2.00 -14.48
CA ARG A 56 -11.30 2.43 -13.10
C ARG A 56 -11.75 3.88 -13.03
N MET A 57 -11.18 4.77 -13.83
CA MET A 57 -11.57 6.17 -13.88
C MET A 57 -13.00 6.32 -14.42
N ALA A 58 -13.34 5.64 -15.51
CA ALA A 58 -14.66 5.67 -16.11
C ALA A 58 -15.75 5.23 -15.12
N VAL A 59 -15.57 4.07 -14.47
CA VAL A 59 -16.51 3.57 -13.46
C VAL A 59 -16.59 4.51 -12.25
N SER A 60 -15.47 5.08 -11.81
CA SER A 60 -15.47 6.03 -10.69
C SER A 60 -16.25 7.31 -11.01
N LEU A 61 -16.14 7.80 -12.25
CA LEU A 61 -16.89 8.96 -12.72
C LEU A 61 -18.39 8.65 -12.82
N GLU A 62 -18.76 7.47 -13.33
CA GLU A 62 -20.16 7.03 -13.37
C GLU A 62 -20.78 6.97 -11.98
N HIS A 63 -20.07 6.39 -11.00
CA HIS A 63 -20.53 6.37 -9.60
C HIS A 63 -20.62 7.77 -8.99
N LEU A 64 -19.70 8.67 -9.33
CA LEU A 64 -19.73 10.05 -8.84
C LEU A 64 -20.93 10.82 -9.38
N VAL A 65 -21.25 10.65 -10.67
CA VAL A 65 -22.44 11.27 -11.28
C VAL A 65 -23.71 10.75 -10.61
N ARG A 66 -23.84 9.42 -10.45
CA ARG A 66 -24.98 8.82 -9.73
C ARG A 66 -25.11 9.33 -8.30
N TYR A 67 -24.00 9.45 -7.58
CA TYR A 67 -24.01 10.02 -6.25
C TYR A 67 -24.45 11.50 -6.25
N HIS A 68 -24.12 12.27 -7.28
CA HIS A 68 -24.60 13.66 -7.40
C HIS A 68 -26.11 13.73 -7.66
N GLU A 69 -26.68 12.76 -8.39
CA GLU A 69 -28.11 12.71 -8.70
C GLU A 69 -28.95 12.20 -7.52
N ASP A 70 -28.53 11.08 -6.91
CA ASP A 70 -29.31 10.37 -5.90
C ASP A 70 -28.83 10.64 -4.46
N GLY A 71 -27.68 11.27 -4.27
CA GLY A 71 -27.11 11.57 -2.96
C GLY A 71 -26.88 10.32 -2.11
N ASN A 72 -27.24 10.40 -0.83
CA ASN A 72 -27.06 9.29 0.11
C ASN A 72 -27.99 8.09 -0.19
N ASP A 73 -29.10 8.29 -0.89
CA ASP A 73 -30.00 7.18 -1.29
C ASP A 73 -29.32 6.17 -2.18
N PHE A 74 -28.37 6.61 -3.02
CA PHE A 74 -27.51 5.71 -3.77
C PHE A 74 -26.67 4.83 -2.84
N LEU A 75 -26.04 5.43 -1.83
CA LEU A 75 -25.21 4.69 -0.87
C LEU A 75 -26.04 3.71 -0.03
N PHE A 76 -27.26 4.10 0.39
CA PHE A 76 -28.16 3.27 1.18
C PHE A 76 -28.56 1.96 0.47
N ARG A 77 -28.49 1.93 -0.87
CA ARG A 77 -28.84 0.77 -1.69
C ARG A 77 -27.64 -0.15 -1.97
N ILE A 78 -26.41 0.27 -1.68
CA ILE A 78 -25.21 -0.53 -1.95
C ILE A 78 -25.05 -1.59 -0.86
N VAL A 79 -25.12 -2.86 -1.28
CA VAL A 79 -24.70 -4.00 -0.48
C VAL A 79 -23.35 -4.48 -1.01
N THR A 80 -22.33 -4.54 -0.15
CA THR A 80 -20.99 -5.00 -0.51
C THR A 80 -20.59 -6.23 0.31
N GLY A 81 -19.69 -7.04 -0.26
CA GLY A 81 -19.08 -8.18 0.39
C GLY A 81 -17.76 -8.53 -0.28
N ASP A 82 -16.80 -9.00 0.51
CA ASP A 82 -15.51 -9.51 0.03
C ASP A 82 -15.08 -10.70 0.88
N GLU A 83 -14.30 -11.59 0.29
CA GLU A 83 -13.74 -12.76 0.96
C GLU A 83 -12.36 -12.42 1.51
N THR A 84 -12.31 -12.14 2.81
CA THR A 84 -11.02 -11.98 3.49
C THR A 84 -10.51 -13.31 3.99
N TRP A 85 -9.26 -13.51 3.67
CA TRP A 85 -8.50 -14.64 4.09
C TRP A 85 -7.81 -14.27 5.46
N ILE A 86 -7.79 -15.13 6.50
CA ILE A 86 -6.96 -15.04 7.73
C ILE A 86 -5.99 -16.23 7.90
N HIS A 87 -4.67 -15.98 8.04
CA HIS A 87 -3.64 -17.00 8.36
C HIS A 87 -3.15 -16.89 9.82
N HIS A 88 -2.73 -18.01 10.41
CA HIS A 88 -1.89 -18.03 11.62
C HIS A 88 -0.41 -17.92 11.21
N PHE A 89 0.18 -16.72 11.19
CA PHE A 89 1.61 -16.54 10.94
C PHE A 89 2.15 -15.19 11.43
N THR A 90 3.45 -15.13 11.77
CA THR A 90 4.19 -13.95 12.25
C THR A 90 5.03 -13.33 11.11
N PRO A 91 4.71 -12.15 10.56
CA PRO A 91 5.38 -11.62 9.36
C PRO A 91 6.76 -10.99 9.66
N GLU A 92 7.66 -10.98 8.65
CA GLU A 92 8.94 -10.28 8.66
C GLU A 92 8.80 -8.75 8.78
N SER A 93 9.83 -8.10 9.35
CA SER A 93 9.73 -6.72 9.84
C SER A 93 9.82 -5.64 8.74
N LYS A 94 9.00 -4.60 8.91
CA LYS A 94 8.95 -3.36 8.13
C LYS A 94 10.30 -2.62 8.03
N ALA A 95 11.27 -2.95 8.89
CA ALA A 95 12.59 -2.31 8.92
C ALA A 95 13.41 -2.58 7.64
N ALA A 96 13.20 -3.72 6.98
CA ALA A 96 13.95 -4.09 5.77
C ALA A 96 13.56 -3.27 4.52
N SER A 97 12.50 -2.43 4.58
CA SER A 97 11.94 -1.75 3.39
C SER A 97 12.15 -0.23 3.34
N ILE A 98 13.06 0.33 4.14
CA ILE A 98 13.27 1.77 4.31
C ILE A 98 14.28 2.31 3.26
N GLU A 99 13.90 3.33 2.47
CA GLU A 99 14.68 3.92 1.34
C GLU A 99 14.84 5.47 1.53
N TRP A 100 15.80 6.18 0.90
CA TRP A 100 15.96 7.65 1.02
C TRP A 100 15.21 8.42 -0.09
N LYS A 101 14.62 9.60 0.18
CA LYS A 101 13.94 10.45 -0.83
C LYS A 101 13.99 11.96 -0.56
N HIS A 102 13.91 12.74 -1.63
CA HIS A 102 13.71 14.20 -1.59
C HIS A 102 12.22 14.59 -1.38
N PRO A 103 11.88 15.74 -0.76
CA PRO A 103 10.50 16.16 -0.52
C PRO A 103 9.65 16.35 -1.78
N SER A 104 10.26 16.78 -2.89
CA SER A 104 9.56 16.98 -4.18
C SER A 104 9.48 15.72 -5.05
N SER A 105 10.08 14.60 -4.62
CA SER A 105 10.16 13.38 -5.44
C SER A 105 8.92 12.49 -5.26
N PRO A 106 8.38 11.90 -6.35
CA PRO A 106 7.24 11.00 -6.27
C PRO A 106 7.57 9.74 -5.45
N VAL A 107 6.61 9.26 -4.66
CA VAL A 107 6.79 8.07 -3.82
C VAL A 107 6.86 6.82 -4.69
N ARG A 108 7.98 6.08 -4.62
CA ARG A 108 8.12 4.77 -5.25
C ARG A 108 7.04 3.83 -4.73
N LYS A 109 6.30 3.23 -5.65
CA LYS A 109 5.25 2.25 -5.38
C LYS A 109 5.88 0.86 -5.46
N LYS A 110 5.81 0.07 -4.39
CA LYS A 110 6.12 -1.35 -4.45
C LYS A 110 4.82 -2.09 -4.73
N PHE A 111 4.78 -2.82 -5.84
CA PHE A 111 3.63 -3.62 -6.21
C PHE A 111 3.74 -4.98 -5.53
N LYS A 112 2.63 -5.50 -4.99
CA LYS A 112 2.61 -6.90 -4.54
C LYS A 112 2.76 -7.77 -5.78
N THR A 113 3.83 -8.55 -5.84
CA THR A 113 3.86 -9.75 -6.68
C THR A 113 2.98 -10.77 -5.99
N THR A 114 1.99 -11.35 -6.67
CA THR A 114 1.17 -12.43 -6.11
C THR A 114 2.07 -13.62 -5.81
N PRO A 115 2.35 -13.97 -4.53
CA PRO A 115 2.91 -15.27 -4.22
C PRO A 115 1.75 -16.27 -4.30
N SER A 116 2.01 -17.49 -4.75
CA SER A 116 1.07 -18.58 -4.49
C SER A 116 0.79 -18.64 -2.99
N ALA A 117 -0.47 -18.41 -2.62
CA ALA A 117 -1.04 -18.68 -1.30
C ALA A 117 -0.27 -18.15 -0.06
N ALA A 118 -0.19 -16.83 0.16
CA ALA A 118 -0.02 -16.28 1.53
C ALA A 118 -0.39 -14.77 1.63
N ARG A 119 -1.33 -14.43 2.54
CA ARG A 119 -2.01 -13.13 2.73
C ARG A 119 -1.25 -12.12 3.59
N ASN A 120 -1.78 -10.88 3.69
CA ASN A 120 -1.67 -9.97 4.85
C ASN A 120 -2.91 -9.06 4.95
N GLY A 121 -3.68 -9.16 6.04
CA GLY A 121 -4.77 -8.26 6.41
C GLY A 121 -5.38 -8.65 7.77
N SER A 122 -5.47 -7.71 8.71
CA SER A 122 -6.16 -7.83 10.01
C SER A 122 -7.26 -6.78 10.03
N LEU A 123 -8.46 -7.14 10.48
CA LEU A 123 -9.55 -6.21 10.73
C LEU A 123 -10.04 -6.35 12.18
N ASN A 124 -10.31 -5.19 12.77
CA ASN A 124 -10.90 -4.96 14.09
C ASN A 124 -12.38 -5.40 14.13
N THR A 125 -12.80 -5.92 15.28
CA THR A 125 -14.02 -6.75 15.46
C THR A 125 -15.18 -5.99 16.11
N GLU A 126 -15.57 -4.82 15.62
CA GLU A 126 -16.66 -4.04 16.27
C GLU A 126 -17.92 -3.85 15.42
N SER A 127 -18.00 -4.38 14.19
CA SER A 127 -19.22 -4.24 13.38
C SER A 127 -19.42 -5.41 12.41
N LEU A 128 -19.72 -6.62 12.90
CA LEU A 128 -20.04 -7.78 12.05
C LEU A 128 -21.51 -8.16 12.21
N SER A 129 -22.31 -7.92 11.17
CA SER A 129 -23.75 -8.21 11.21
C SER A 129 -24.10 -9.66 10.87
N THR A 130 -23.28 -10.42 10.13
CA THR A 130 -23.34 -11.91 10.04
C THR A 130 -22.10 -12.42 9.29
N ALA A 131 -21.50 -13.53 9.75
CA ALA A 131 -20.42 -14.25 9.06
C ALA A 131 -20.84 -15.71 8.77
N LEU A 132 -20.65 -16.17 7.53
CA LEU A 132 -20.83 -17.58 7.14
C LEU A 132 -19.48 -18.30 7.10
N PHE A 133 -19.38 -19.45 7.78
CA PHE A 133 -18.17 -20.25 7.88
C PHE A 133 -18.18 -21.40 6.89
N LYS A 134 -17.20 -21.44 5.98
CA LYS A 134 -16.88 -22.65 5.20
C LYS A 134 -15.54 -23.20 5.67
N ALA A 135 -15.57 -24.29 6.44
CA ALA A 135 -14.38 -24.99 6.86
C ALA A 135 -13.92 -25.95 5.75
N SER A 136 -12.87 -25.59 5.01
CA SER A 136 -12.17 -26.53 4.15
C SER A 136 -10.70 -26.61 4.58
N GLY A 137 -10.40 -27.58 5.45
CA GLY A 137 -9.11 -28.26 5.61
C GLY A 137 -7.85 -27.47 5.99
N LYS A 138 -7.81 -26.13 5.89
CA LYS A 138 -6.68 -25.25 6.26
C LYS A 138 -6.95 -23.74 6.16
N LEU A 139 -8.11 -23.32 5.64
CA LEU A 139 -8.45 -21.91 5.45
C LEU A 139 -9.90 -21.68 5.89
N ILE A 140 -10.13 -20.70 6.76
CA ILE A 140 -11.46 -20.18 7.09
C ILE A 140 -11.71 -18.97 6.19
N MET A 141 -12.83 -19.01 5.46
CA MET A 141 -13.32 -17.94 4.60
C MET A 141 -14.44 -17.20 5.35
N TYR A 142 -14.33 -15.88 5.46
CA TYR A 142 -15.40 -15.03 5.99
C TYR A 142 -16.10 -14.34 4.82
N LEU A 143 -17.42 -14.43 4.75
CA LEU A 143 -18.25 -13.48 4.02
C LEU A 143 -18.65 -12.39 5.02
N ILE A 144 -18.14 -11.17 4.83
CA ILE A 144 -18.54 -10.02 5.63
C ILE A 144 -19.65 -9.29 4.85
N TYR A 145 -20.88 -9.36 5.37
CA TYR A 145 -21.94 -8.44 4.97
C TYR A 145 -21.80 -7.17 5.82
N CYS A 146 -21.24 -6.11 5.24
CA CYS A 146 -21.32 -4.78 5.82
C CYS A 146 -22.53 -4.08 5.23
N ASN A 147 -23.58 -3.90 6.03
CA ASN A 147 -24.44 -2.74 5.84
C ASN A 147 -23.60 -1.52 6.23
N VAL A 148 -23.59 -0.48 5.40
CA VAL A 148 -22.73 0.72 5.55
C VAL A 148 -23.15 1.62 6.73
N TYR A 149 -23.86 1.09 7.74
CA TYR A 149 -24.55 1.89 8.76
C TYR A 149 -24.44 1.31 10.18
N GLU A 150 -23.22 1.28 10.73
CA GLU A 150 -22.96 1.50 12.16
C GLU A 150 -21.66 2.33 12.32
N LEU A 151 -21.67 3.57 11.81
CA LEU A 151 -20.75 4.65 12.18
C LEU A 151 -21.56 5.90 12.53
#